data_AF-A0A653C0J2-F1
#
_entry.id   AF-A0A653C0J2-F1
#
_cell.length_a   1.000
_cell.length_b   1.000
_cell.length_c   1.000
_cell.angle_alpha   90.00
_cell.angle_beta   90.00
_cell.angle_gamma   90.00
#
_symmetry.space_group_name_H-M   'P 1'
#
loop_
_entity.id
_entity.type
_entity.pdbx_description
1 polymer ?
#
loop_
_entity_poly.entity_id
_entity_poly.type
_entity_poly.pdbx_seq_one_letter_code
_entity_poly.pdbx_strand_id
1 'polypeptide(L)'
;MLDDRKSNTFAYFQVLLYLICLYVQRPKVQLLIEYMKQHFWDPATYSVPELKISYKETMKRLRAKYYGYIVIMLVCASAFCYGRIALDGRHVPENMTFKSYIPPGVNFWALFAWQHIQATGTINILTSMDFCICSIVSLTTLQFRLLRYEVETLFDGFENDQNGSNEFKNKFRKCNGHHNFLLSFTTMVVNTFSMLMFIYMGVIVIILCIETYLLFCM
;
A
#
# COMPACT_ATOMS: atom_id res chain seq x y z
N MET A 1 31.98 7.84 12.52
CA MET A 1 31.12 9.01 12.86
C MET A 1 30.62 9.84 11.66
N LEU A 2 31.13 9.64 10.43
CA LEU A 2 30.67 10.35 9.21
C LEU A 2 29.41 9.75 8.53
N ASP A 3 28.87 8.62 9.01
CA ASP A 3 28.07 7.73 8.14
C ASP A 3 26.53 7.79 8.27
N ASP A 4 25.94 8.09 9.43
CA ASP A 4 24.47 8.17 9.56
C ASP A 4 23.85 9.31 8.73
N ARG A 5 24.65 10.32 8.37
CA ARG A 5 24.19 11.46 7.58
C ARG A 5 23.84 11.03 6.15
N LYS A 6 24.53 10.04 5.61
CA LYS A 6 24.30 9.52 4.25
C LYS A 6 23.02 8.69 4.21
N SER A 7 22.79 7.81 5.20
CA SER A 7 21.57 6.99 5.30
C SER A 7 20.29 7.85 5.30
N ASN A 8 20.27 8.91 6.11
CA ASN A 8 19.15 9.86 6.13
C ASN A 8 18.92 10.55 4.78
N THR A 9 19.96 10.81 4.00
CA THR A 9 19.84 11.49 2.69
C THR A 9 19.18 10.58 1.65
N PHE A 10 19.45 9.27 1.69
CA PHE A 10 18.79 8.30 0.80
C PHE A 10 17.31 8.11 1.14
N ALA A 11 16.94 8.16 2.42
CA ALA A 11 15.53 8.14 2.83
C ALA A 11 14.74 9.34 2.25
N TYR A 12 15.33 10.55 2.26
CA TYR A 12 14.70 11.71 1.61
C TYR A 12 14.63 11.58 0.10
N PHE A 13 15.68 11.05 -0.54
CA PHE A 13 15.68 10.81 -1.98
C PHE A 13 14.56 9.83 -2.38
N GLN A 14 14.34 8.79 -1.57
CA GLN A 14 13.24 7.85 -1.75
C GLN A 14 11.88 8.55 -1.71
N VAL A 15 11.64 9.39 -0.70
CA VAL A 15 10.37 10.11 -0.54
C VAL A 15 10.13 11.11 -1.67
N LEU A 16 11.18 11.81 -2.09
CA LEU A 16 11.10 12.77 -3.18
C LEU A 16 10.78 12.07 -4.50
N LEU A 17 11.39 10.91 -4.75
CA LEU A 17 11.09 10.07 -5.89
C LEU A 17 9.65 9.55 -5.84
N TYR A 18 9.17 9.13 -4.67
CA TYR A 18 7.78 8.74 -4.45
C TYR A 18 6.79 9.87 -4.75
N LEU A 19 7.08 11.09 -4.30
CA LEU A 19 6.26 12.28 -4.57
C LEU A 19 6.18 12.58 -6.07
N ILE A 20 7.32 12.52 -6.77
CA ILE A 20 7.38 12.74 -8.21
C ILE A 20 6.61 11.64 -8.95
N CYS A 21 6.86 10.38 -8.59
CA CYS A 21 6.16 9.25 -9.20
C CYS A 21 4.66 9.31 -8.92
N LEU A 22 4.23 9.68 -7.72
CA LEU A 22 2.81 9.89 -7.41
C LEU A 22 2.21 10.98 -8.29
N TYR A 23 2.88 12.11 -8.39
CA TYR A 23 2.40 13.24 -9.19
C TYR A 23 2.22 12.83 -10.66
N VAL A 24 3.18 12.09 -11.22
CA VAL A 24 3.14 11.58 -12.61
C VAL A 24 2.07 10.50 -12.79
N GLN A 25 1.92 9.60 -11.83
CA GLN A 25 1.01 8.44 -11.91
C GLN A 25 -0.43 8.80 -11.52
N ARG A 26 -0.67 9.96 -10.90
CA ARG A 26 -1.99 10.41 -10.42
C ARG A 26 -3.08 10.25 -11.48
N PRO A 27 -2.82 10.61 -12.77
CA PRO A 27 -3.48 10.15 -13.97
C PRO A 27 -4.28 8.87 -13.89
N LYS A 28 -3.44 7.85 -13.84
CA LYS A 28 -3.74 6.44 -14.02
C LYS A 28 -4.36 5.88 -12.75
N VAL A 29 -3.91 6.34 -11.58
CA VAL A 29 -4.51 5.95 -10.29
C VAL A 29 -5.95 6.44 -10.18
N GLN A 30 -6.25 7.67 -10.61
CA GLN A 30 -7.62 8.17 -10.64
C GLN A 30 -8.50 7.35 -11.58
N LEU A 31 -8.00 7.05 -12.77
CA LEU A 31 -8.69 6.21 -13.74
C LEU A 31 -8.95 4.80 -13.18
N LEU A 32 -7.97 4.17 -12.51
CA LEU A 32 -8.15 2.89 -11.83
C LEU A 32 -9.29 2.95 -10.79
N ILE A 33 -9.31 3.98 -9.95
CA ILE A 33 -10.36 4.16 -8.93
C ILE A 33 -11.74 4.34 -9.57
N GLU A 34 -11.82 5.05 -10.68
CA GLU A 34 -13.07 5.24 -11.42
C GLU A 34 -13.58 3.93 -12.03
N TYR A 35 -12.70 3.17 -12.69
CA TYR A 35 -13.02 1.84 -13.21
C TYR A 35 -13.49 0.89 -12.11
N MET A 36 -12.87 0.93 -10.94
CA MET A 36 -13.31 0.15 -9.78
C MET A 36 -14.73 0.54 -9.36
N LYS A 37 -15.04 1.84 -9.26
CA LYS A 37 -16.37 2.31 -8.86
C LYS A 37 -17.48 1.91 -9.84
N GLN A 38 -17.19 1.94 -11.14
CA GLN A 38 -18.19 1.70 -12.18
C GLN A 38 -18.46 0.22 -12.44
N HIS A 39 -17.43 -0.64 -12.34
CA HIS A 39 -17.51 -2.01 -12.83
C HIS A 39 -17.36 -3.09 -11.76
N PHE A 40 -16.96 -2.75 -10.54
CA PHE A 40 -16.87 -3.77 -9.48
C PHE A 40 -18.25 -4.21 -9.06
N TRP A 41 -18.42 -5.52 -8.89
CA TRP A 41 -19.67 -6.07 -8.43
C TRP A 41 -19.91 -5.70 -6.97
N ASP A 42 -21.13 -5.24 -6.69
CA ASP A 42 -21.56 -4.91 -5.34
C ASP A 42 -21.96 -6.19 -4.59
N PRO A 43 -21.27 -6.54 -3.49
CA PRO A 43 -21.63 -7.67 -2.66
C PRO A 43 -23.04 -7.56 -2.05
N ALA A 44 -23.64 -6.36 -1.99
CA ALA A 44 -24.99 -6.15 -1.48
C ALA A 44 -26.08 -6.76 -2.39
N THR A 45 -25.82 -6.87 -3.70
CA THR A 45 -26.76 -7.42 -4.70
C THR A 45 -27.01 -8.92 -4.51
N TYR A 46 -26.13 -9.62 -3.80
CA TYR A 46 -26.26 -11.05 -3.54
C TYR A 46 -27.18 -11.30 -2.35
N SER A 47 -28.28 -12.04 -2.56
CA SER A 47 -29.21 -12.43 -1.50
C SER A 47 -28.70 -13.58 -0.63
N VAL A 48 -27.66 -14.31 -1.08
CA VAL A 48 -27.12 -15.49 -0.38
C VAL A 48 -26.37 -15.10 0.91
N PRO A 49 -26.82 -15.56 2.09
CA PRO A 49 -26.21 -15.20 3.38
C PRO A 49 -24.76 -15.68 3.52
N GLU A 50 -24.45 -16.87 3.02
CA GLU A 50 -23.13 -17.51 3.13
C GLU A 50 -22.05 -16.70 2.40
N LEU A 51 -22.37 -16.16 1.22
CA LEU A 51 -21.45 -15.32 0.45
C LEU A 51 -21.14 -14.01 1.20
N LYS A 52 -22.16 -13.40 1.82
CA LYS A 52 -22.00 -12.19 2.65
C LYS A 52 -21.11 -12.46 3.87
N ILE A 53 -21.24 -13.62 4.50
CA ILE A 53 -20.39 -14.02 5.64
C ILE A 53 -18.94 -14.22 5.19
N SER A 54 -18.71 -15.01 4.13
CA SER A 54 -17.36 -15.27 3.58
C SER A 54 -16.65 -13.98 3.12
N TYR A 55 -17.40 -13.08 2.47
CA TYR A 55 -16.91 -11.76 2.09
C TYR A 55 -16.54 -10.90 3.30
N LYS A 56 -17.42 -10.84 4.31
CA LYS A 56 -17.19 -10.07 5.55
C LYS A 56 -15.99 -10.60 6.33
N GLU A 57 -15.82 -11.92 6.40
CA GLU A 57 -14.64 -12.53 7.00
C GLU A 57 -13.36 -12.18 6.26
N THR A 58 -13.37 -12.27 4.93
CA THR A 58 -12.20 -11.90 4.11
C THR A 58 -11.84 -10.44 4.31
N MET A 59 -12.83 -9.55 4.31
CA MET A 59 -12.64 -8.12 4.61
C MET A 59 -12.13 -7.89 6.04
N LYS A 60 -12.59 -8.66 7.03
CA LYS A 60 -12.12 -8.57 8.42
C LYS A 60 -10.65 -8.98 8.52
N ARG A 61 -10.24 -10.08 7.87
CA ARG A 61 -8.84 -10.52 7.82
C ARG A 61 -7.96 -9.47 7.13
N LEU A 62 -8.45 -8.88 6.05
CA LEU A 62 -7.73 -7.81 5.34
C LEU A 62 -7.55 -6.57 6.22
N ARG A 63 -8.62 -6.11 6.90
CA ARG A 63 -8.54 -5.01 7.86
C ARG A 63 -7.57 -5.31 9.00
N ALA A 64 -7.59 -6.53 9.56
CA ALA A 64 -6.66 -6.92 10.61
C ALA A 64 -5.19 -6.81 10.17
N LYS A 65 -4.88 -7.23 8.92
CA LYS A 65 -3.53 -7.05 8.34
C LYS A 65 -3.16 -5.57 8.22
N TYR A 66 -4.09 -4.72 7.77
CA TYR A 66 -3.84 -3.28 7.71
C TYR A 66 -3.63 -2.64 9.08
N TYR A 67 -4.42 -3.03 10.09
CA TYR A 67 -4.19 -2.57 11.47
C TYR A 67 -2.81 -3.02 11.98
N GLY A 68 -2.42 -4.27 11.74
CA GLY A 68 -1.09 -4.75 12.08
C GLY A 68 0.02 -3.94 11.40
N TYR A 69 -0.12 -3.64 10.11
CA TYR A 69 0.81 -2.79 9.36
C TYR A 69 0.95 -1.39 9.98
N ILE A 70 -0.17 -0.74 10.30
CA ILE A 70 -0.17 0.59 10.93
C ILE A 70 0.53 0.56 12.29
N VAL A 71 0.26 -0.46 13.12
CA VAL A 71 0.89 -0.61 14.43
C VAL A 71 2.41 -0.77 14.29
N ILE A 72 2.87 -1.63 13.38
CA ILE A 72 4.31 -1.82 13.12
C ILE A 72 4.94 -0.50 12.68
N MET A 73 4.29 0.22 11.75
CA MET A 73 4.78 1.52 11.27
C MET A 73 4.87 2.56 12.38
N LEU A 74 3.90 2.62 13.30
CA LEU A 74 3.92 3.52 14.46
C LEU A 74 5.06 3.17 15.43
N VAL A 75 5.31 1.88 15.67
CA VAL A 75 6.43 1.43 16.50
C VAL A 75 7.76 1.79 15.85
N CYS A 76 7.94 1.53 14.56
CA CYS A 76 9.15 1.91 13.83
C CYS A 76 9.36 3.43 13.80
N ALA A 77 8.30 4.21 13.57
CA ALA A 77 8.35 5.67 13.56
C ALA A 77 8.74 6.24 14.93
N SER A 78 8.15 5.71 16.01
CA SER A 78 8.48 6.14 17.37
C SER A 78 9.90 5.76 17.76
N ALA A 79 10.37 4.56 17.40
CA ALA A 79 11.76 4.14 17.58
C ALA A 79 12.73 5.05 16.81
N PHE A 80 12.41 5.41 15.56
CA PHE A 80 13.23 6.31 14.75
C PHE A 80 13.29 7.73 15.32
N CYS A 81 12.16 8.30 15.72
CA CYS A 81 12.08 9.68 16.21
C CYS A 81 12.62 9.85 17.63
N TYR A 82 12.38 8.87 18.52
CA TYR A 82 12.65 9.02 19.96
C TYR A 82 13.71 8.06 20.50
N GLY A 83 14.09 7.01 19.78
CA GLY A 83 15.02 5.98 20.27
C GLY A 83 16.38 6.55 20.69
N ARG A 84 16.93 7.49 19.92
CA ARG A 84 18.21 8.16 20.25
C ARG A 84 18.12 9.05 21.49
N ILE A 85 17.02 9.79 21.63
CA ILE A 85 16.79 10.65 22.80
C ILE A 85 16.59 9.81 24.06
N ALA A 86 15.88 8.69 23.95
CA ALA A 86 15.62 7.78 25.06
C ALA A 86 16.89 7.07 25.57
N LEU A 87 17.87 6.81 24.69
CA LEU A 87 19.12 6.14 25.04
C LEU A 87 20.16 7.08 25.65
N ASP A 88 20.40 8.25 25.05
CA ASP A 88 21.49 9.14 25.46
C ASP A 88 21.04 10.29 26.37
N GLY A 89 19.75 10.68 26.34
CA GLY A 89 19.17 11.75 27.18
C GLY A 89 19.74 13.16 26.98
N ARG A 90 20.71 13.36 26.08
CA ARG A 90 21.43 14.63 25.86
C ARG A 90 20.79 15.45 24.75
N HIS A 91 20.71 16.77 24.92
CA HIS A 91 20.25 17.71 23.88
C HIS A 91 21.41 18.09 22.93
N VAL A 92 21.98 17.09 22.25
CA VAL A 92 23.08 17.26 21.30
C VAL A 92 22.61 17.09 19.86
N PRO A 93 23.31 17.68 18.86
CA PRO A 93 22.93 17.57 17.46
C PRO A 93 22.81 16.13 16.92
N GLU A 94 23.50 15.19 17.57
CA GLU A 94 23.49 13.77 17.24
C GLU A 94 22.16 13.07 17.60
N ASN A 95 21.44 13.62 18.58
CA ASN A 95 20.17 13.10 19.08
C ASN A 95 18.94 13.68 18.37
N MET A 96 19.16 14.52 17.35
CA MET A 96 18.09 14.98 16.48
C MET A 96 17.61 13.86 15.55
N THR A 97 16.33 13.89 15.17
CA THR A 97 15.73 12.94 14.21
C THR A 97 16.54 12.87 12.92
N PHE A 98 16.97 14.03 12.43
CA PHE A 98 17.96 14.13 11.37
C PHE A 98 19.20 14.85 11.88
N LYS A 99 20.37 14.21 11.78
CA LYS A 99 21.66 14.84 12.11
C LYS A 99 21.84 16.08 11.25
N SER A 100 21.72 17.25 11.87
CA SER A 100 21.82 18.54 11.22
C SER A 100 22.60 19.51 12.10
N TYR A 101 23.09 20.60 11.52
CA TYR A 101 23.76 21.65 12.27
C TYR A 101 22.73 22.50 13.00
N ILE A 102 22.95 22.78 14.30
CA ILE A 102 22.12 23.68 15.09
C ILE A 102 22.73 25.09 15.01
N PRO A 103 22.05 26.08 14.40
CA PRO A 103 22.55 27.44 14.34
C PRO A 103 22.65 28.06 15.74
N PRO A 104 23.64 28.92 16.00
CA PRO A 104 23.71 29.66 17.26
C PRO A 104 22.49 30.58 17.38
N GLY A 105 21.71 30.39 18.45
CA GLY A 105 20.47 31.15 18.72
C GLY A 105 19.16 30.38 18.51
N VAL A 106 19.20 29.16 17.94
CA VAL A 106 18.01 28.31 17.78
C VAL A 106 17.92 27.28 18.91
N ASN A 107 16.77 27.21 19.59
CA ASN A 107 16.50 26.21 20.62
C ASN A 107 16.39 24.81 19.98
N PHE A 108 17.04 23.82 20.60
CA PHE A 108 16.97 22.40 20.21
C PHE A 108 15.54 21.92 19.97
N TRP A 109 14.61 22.24 20.86
CA TRP A 109 13.21 21.80 20.76
C TRP A 109 12.47 22.39 19.56
N ALA A 110 12.79 23.62 19.17
CA ALA A 110 12.17 24.25 18.00
C ALA A 110 12.64 23.56 16.71
N LEU A 111 13.93 23.26 16.61
CA LEU A 111 14.50 22.55 15.47
C LEU A 111 14.04 21.08 15.42
N PHE A 112 13.93 20.43 16.58
CA PHE A 112 13.39 19.08 16.71
C PHE A 112 11.93 19.00 16.26
N ALA A 113 11.08 19.93 16.69
CA ALA A 113 9.69 20.01 16.26
C ALA A 113 9.57 20.23 14.73
N TRP A 114 10.42 21.08 14.16
CA TRP A 114 10.48 21.29 12.72
C TRP A 114 10.83 20.01 11.94
N GLN A 115 11.86 19.30 12.38
CA GLN A 115 12.27 18.03 11.80
C GLN A 115 11.20 16.94 11.96
N HIS A 116 10.47 16.94 13.09
CA HIS A 116 9.40 16.00 13.34
C HIS A 116 8.25 16.14 12.33
N ILE A 117 7.91 17.37 11.92
CA ILE A 117 6.90 17.63 10.87
C ILE A 117 7.33 16.96 9.56
N GLN A 118 8.59 17.11 9.17
CA GLN A 118 9.12 16.53 7.93
C GLN A 118 9.21 14.99 7.99
N ALA A 119 9.64 14.43 9.12
CA ALA A 119 9.68 12.99 9.35
C ALA A 119 8.27 12.37 9.26
N THR A 120 7.29 13.01 9.90
CA THR A 120 5.89 12.55 9.90
C THR A 120 5.28 12.62 8.49
N GLY A 121 5.53 13.72 7.76
CA GLY A 121 5.08 13.88 6.38
C GLY A 121 5.62 12.79 5.45
N THR A 122 6.92 12.49 5.58
CA THR A 122 7.61 11.42 4.86
C THR A 122 6.96 10.05 5.09
N ILE A 123 6.77 9.67 6.35
CA ILE A 123 6.20 8.37 6.73
C ILE A 123 4.75 8.25 6.23
N ASN A 124 3.97 9.34 6.35
CA ASN A 124 2.58 9.36 5.89
C ASN A 124 2.46 9.17 4.37
N ILE A 125 3.32 9.82 3.58
CA ILE A 125 3.30 9.69 2.11
C ILE A 125 3.61 8.24 1.70
N LEU A 126 4.66 7.65 2.29
CA LEU A 126 5.05 6.27 2.01
C LEU A 126 3.91 5.29 2.37
N THR A 127 3.41 5.39 3.59
CA THR A 127 2.33 4.54 4.11
C THR A 127 1.06 4.67 3.26
N SER A 128 0.72 5.89 2.83
CA SER A 128 -0.48 6.14 2.01
C SER A 128 -0.38 5.47 0.63
N MET A 129 0.81 5.45 0.02
CA MET A 129 1.02 4.75 -1.25
C MET A 129 0.87 3.25 -1.11
N ASP A 130 1.55 2.66 -0.12
CA ASP A 130 1.48 1.22 0.12
C ASP A 130 0.04 0.80 0.40
N PHE A 131 -0.68 1.60 1.19
CA PHE A 131 -2.09 1.37 1.48
C PHE A 131 -2.95 1.46 0.21
N CYS A 132 -2.71 2.42 -0.67
CA CYS A 132 -3.43 2.57 -1.94
C CYS A 132 -3.23 1.35 -2.85
N ILE A 133 -1.97 0.97 -3.10
CA ILE A 133 -1.63 -0.17 -3.96
C ILE A 133 -2.20 -1.47 -3.38
N CYS A 134 -1.96 -1.72 -2.09
CA CYS A 134 -2.48 -2.91 -1.42
C CYS A 134 -4.01 -2.95 -1.44
N SER A 135 -4.69 -1.80 -1.29
CA SER A 135 -6.15 -1.73 -1.34
C SER A 135 -6.69 -2.11 -2.71
N ILE A 136 -6.11 -1.57 -3.78
CA ILE A 136 -6.51 -1.88 -5.16
C ILE A 136 -6.33 -3.38 -5.43
N VAL A 137 -5.16 -3.95 -5.12
CA VAL A 137 -4.86 -5.37 -5.33
C VAL A 137 -5.78 -6.27 -4.49
N SER A 138 -6.03 -5.90 -3.24
CA SER A 138 -6.88 -6.68 -2.34
C SER A 138 -8.35 -6.67 -2.79
N LEU A 139 -8.86 -5.53 -3.23
CA LEU A 139 -10.21 -5.41 -3.78
C LEU A 139 -10.34 -6.18 -5.10
N THR A 140 -9.32 -6.16 -5.95
CA THR A 140 -9.27 -6.97 -7.18
C THR A 140 -9.31 -8.47 -6.85
N THR A 141 -8.55 -8.90 -5.83
CA THR A 141 -8.57 -10.29 -5.35
C THR A 141 -9.95 -10.69 -4.85
N LEU A 142 -10.65 -9.80 -4.14
CA LEU A 142 -12.03 -10.02 -3.70
C LEU A 142 -12.98 -10.18 -4.89
N GLN A 143 -12.83 -9.38 -5.94
CA GLN A 143 -13.64 -9.51 -7.17
C GLN A 143 -13.40 -10.84 -7.88
N PHE A 144 -12.15 -11.32 -7.95
CA PHE A 144 -11.86 -12.67 -8.49
C PHE A 144 -12.48 -13.79 -7.66
N ARG A 145 -12.49 -13.67 -6.33
CA ARG A 145 -13.17 -14.65 -5.46
C ARG A 145 -14.67 -14.66 -5.68
N LEU A 146 -15.28 -13.48 -5.86
CA LEU A 146 -16.70 -13.37 -6.15
C LEU A 146 -17.02 -14.00 -7.52
N LEU A 147 -16.20 -13.71 -8.53
CA LEU A 147 -16.31 -14.35 -9.84
C LEU A 147 -16.20 -15.87 -9.76
N ARG A 148 -15.26 -16.41 -8.97
CA ARG A 148 -15.13 -17.85 -8.77
C ARG A 148 -16.40 -18.47 -8.21
N TYR A 149 -17.01 -17.83 -7.20
CA TYR A 149 -18.28 -18.29 -6.63
C TYR A 149 -19.42 -18.31 -7.65
N GLU A 150 -19.54 -17.26 -8.47
CA GLU A 150 -20.54 -17.20 -9.54
C GLU A 150 -20.32 -18.29 -10.61
N VAL A 151 -19.06 -18.65 -10.88
CA VAL A 151 -18.71 -19.74 -11.82
C VAL A 151 -19.00 -21.13 -11.23
N GLU A 152 -18.77 -21.32 -9.93
CA GLU A 152 -19.08 -22.59 -9.25
C GLU A 152 -20.62 -22.80 -9.20
N THR A 153 -21.38 -21.76 -8.86
CA THR A 153 -22.86 -21.82 -8.78
C THR A 153 -23.58 -21.78 -10.13
N LEU A 154 -22.87 -21.48 -11.22
CA LEU A 154 -23.41 -21.40 -12.57
C LEU A 154 -23.99 -22.74 -13.06
N PHE A 155 -23.48 -23.87 -12.53
CA PHE A 155 -23.87 -25.23 -12.94
C PHE A 155 -24.95 -25.84 -12.05
N ASP A 156 -25.14 -25.36 -10.82
CA ASP A 156 -26.09 -25.93 -9.85
C ASP A 156 -27.57 -25.76 -10.26
N GLY A 157 -27.87 -24.80 -11.15
CA GLY A 157 -29.23 -24.54 -11.64
C GLY A 157 -29.63 -25.28 -12.91
N PHE A 158 -28.76 -26.15 -13.44
CA PHE A 158 -28.90 -26.70 -14.81
C PHE A 158 -29.72 -28.00 -14.89
N GLU A 159 -30.03 -28.65 -13.76
CA GLU A 159 -30.60 -30.01 -13.78
C GLU A 159 -32.07 -30.09 -14.23
N ASN A 160 -32.85 -29.00 -14.32
CA ASN A 160 -34.32 -29.12 -14.40
C ASN A 160 -35.10 -28.29 -15.45
N ASP A 161 -34.50 -27.46 -16.32
CA ASP A 161 -35.32 -26.56 -17.16
C ASP A 161 -34.89 -26.37 -18.63
N GLN A 162 -35.84 -26.58 -19.58
CA GLN A 162 -35.62 -26.37 -21.03
C GLN A 162 -35.47 -24.87 -21.41
N ASN A 163 -35.92 -23.94 -20.55
CA ASN A 163 -35.62 -22.51 -20.65
C ASN A 163 -34.26 -22.11 -20.06
N GLY A 164 -33.58 -23.03 -19.36
CA GLY A 164 -32.32 -22.80 -18.66
C GLY A 164 -31.14 -22.49 -19.58
N SER A 165 -31.20 -22.89 -20.86
CA SER A 165 -30.11 -22.67 -21.82
C SER A 165 -29.84 -21.18 -22.10
N ASN A 166 -30.89 -20.36 -22.24
CA ASN A 166 -30.74 -18.93 -22.48
C ASN A 166 -30.32 -18.17 -21.21
N GLU A 167 -30.86 -18.56 -20.04
CA GLU A 167 -30.47 -17.96 -18.77
C GLU A 167 -29.01 -18.26 -18.42
N PHE A 168 -28.59 -19.51 -18.61
CA PHE A 168 -27.20 -19.91 -18.46
C PHE A 168 -26.28 -19.17 -19.42
N LYS A 169 -26.63 -19.10 -20.71
CA LYS A 169 -25.82 -18.36 -21.69
C LYS A 169 -25.65 -16.89 -21.29
N ASN A 170 -26.68 -16.27 -20.70
CA ASN A 170 -26.60 -14.90 -20.19
C ASN A 170 -25.72 -14.79 -18.93
N LYS A 171 -25.88 -15.68 -17.94
CA LYS A 171 -25.04 -15.70 -16.72
C LYS A 171 -23.57 -16.00 -17.05
N PHE A 172 -23.32 -16.96 -17.95
CA PHE A 172 -22.00 -17.28 -18.45
C PHE A 172 -21.37 -16.10 -19.19
N ARG A 173 -22.14 -15.42 -20.06
CA ARG A 173 -21.67 -14.20 -20.76
C ARG A 173 -21.32 -13.09 -19.77
N LYS A 174 -22.10 -12.91 -18.70
CA LYS A 174 -21.82 -11.94 -17.63
C LYS A 174 -20.52 -12.28 -16.89
N CYS A 175 -20.33 -13.54 -16.49
CA CYS A 175 -19.12 -13.98 -15.81
C CYS A 175 -17.88 -13.85 -16.70
N ASN A 176 -17.97 -14.27 -17.97
CA ASN A 176 -16.88 -14.13 -18.93
C ASN A 176 -16.54 -12.65 -19.20
N GLY A 177 -17.55 -11.79 -19.31
CA GLY A 177 -17.36 -10.35 -19.46
C GLY A 177 -16.63 -9.73 -18.25
N HIS A 178 -17.01 -10.11 -17.03
CA HIS A 178 -16.35 -9.64 -15.81
C HIS A 178 -14.94 -10.19 -15.65
N HIS A 179 -14.71 -11.46 -16.04
CA HIS A 179 -13.38 -12.04 -16.05
C HIS A 179 -12.43 -11.28 -16.98
N ASN A 180 -12.88 -10.99 -18.21
CA ASN A 180 -12.08 -10.24 -19.17
C ASN A 180 -11.81 -8.81 -18.69
N PHE A 181 -12.81 -8.17 -18.06
CA PHE A 181 -12.63 -6.88 -17.38
C PHE A 181 -11.55 -6.97 -16.29
N LEU A 182 -11.61 -7.96 -15.39
CA LEU A 182 -10.65 -8.12 -14.30
C LEU A 182 -9.23 -8.38 -14.81
N LEU A 183 -9.07 -9.14 -15.90
CA LEU A 183 -7.77 -9.36 -16.55
C LEU A 183 -7.21 -8.05 -17.13
N SER A 184 -8.04 -7.30 -17.86
CA SER A 184 -7.66 -5.98 -18.39
C SER A 184 -7.31 -5.00 -17.26
N PHE A 185 -8.10 -4.99 -16.19
CA PHE A 185 -7.86 -4.16 -15.01
C PHE A 185 -6.54 -4.52 -14.34
N THR A 186 -6.26 -5.82 -14.15
CA THR A 186 -4.99 -6.28 -13.57
C THR A 186 -3.79 -5.85 -14.41
N THR A 187 -3.91 -5.92 -15.74
CA THR A 187 -2.87 -5.43 -16.66
C THR A 187 -2.66 -3.92 -16.51
N MET A 188 -3.74 -3.15 -16.37
CA MET A 188 -3.67 -1.71 -16.13
C MET A 188 -3.00 -1.38 -14.78
N VAL A 189 -3.31 -2.12 -13.71
CA VAL A 189 -2.66 -2.00 -12.40
C VAL A 189 -1.16 -2.25 -12.52
N VAL A 190 -0.76 -3.34 -13.19
CA VAL A 190 0.66 -3.67 -13.41
C VAL A 190 1.36 -2.57 -14.22
N ASN A 191 0.77 -2.10 -15.32
CA ASN A 191 1.36 -1.03 -16.13
C ASN A 191 1.44 0.32 -15.38
N THR A 192 0.57 0.54 -14.40
CA THR A 192 0.59 1.73 -13.55
C THR A 192 1.71 1.62 -12.53
N PHE A 193 1.77 0.53 -11.76
CA PHE A 193 2.65 0.46 -10.59
C PHE A 193 3.99 -0.25 -10.82
N SER A 194 4.18 -1.02 -11.90
CA SER A 194 5.41 -1.82 -12.13
C SER A 194 6.69 -0.99 -12.07
N MET A 195 6.75 0.12 -12.81
CA MET A 195 7.93 0.99 -12.83
C MET A 195 8.19 1.61 -11.45
N LEU A 196 7.12 2.02 -10.75
CA LEU A 196 7.20 2.59 -9.41
C LEU A 196 7.76 1.57 -8.41
N MET A 197 7.24 0.34 -8.43
CA MET A 197 7.70 -0.75 -7.57
C MET A 197 9.14 -1.16 -7.89
N PHE A 198 9.54 -1.15 -9.16
CA PHE A 198 10.92 -1.43 -9.55
C PHE A 198 11.90 -0.42 -8.96
N ILE A 199 11.60 0.88 -9.10
CA ILE A 199 12.46 1.92 -8.55
C ILE A 199 12.50 1.85 -7.03
N TYR A 200 11.35 1.62 -6.38
CA TYR A 200 11.28 1.42 -4.93
C TYR A 200 12.18 0.28 -4.44
N MET A 201 12.09 -0.89 -5.07
CA MET A 201 12.92 -2.04 -4.71
C MET A 201 14.40 -1.75 -4.93
N GLY A 202 14.76 -1.05 -6.01
CA GLY A 202 16.14 -0.62 -6.27
C GLY A 202 16.69 0.27 -5.16
N VAL A 203 15.90 1.25 -4.71
CA VAL A 203 16.30 2.17 -3.63
C VAL A 203 16.45 1.42 -2.30
N ILE A 204 15.51 0.52 -1.97
CA ILE A 204 15.60 -0.30 -0.74
C ILE A 204 16.88 -1.13 -0.74
N VAL A 205 17.19 -1.80 -1.86
CA VAL A 205 18.39 -2.63 -1.95
C VAL A 205 19.66 -1.80 -1.71
N ILE A 206 19.76 -0.61 -2.30
CA ILE A 206 20.91 0.28 -2.08
C ILE A 206 21.01 0.70 -0.61
N ILE A 207 19.88 1.06 0.02
CA ILE A 207 19.84 1.42 1.45
C ILE A 207 20.31 0.23 2.30
N LEU A 208 19.78 -0.97 2.06
CA LEU A 208 20.17 -2.17 2.80
C LEU A 208 21.65 -2.51 2.63
N CYS A 209 22.21 -2.36 1.43
CA CYS A 209 23.63 -2.56 1.17
C CYS A 209 24.49 -1.55 1.96
N ILE A 210 24.09 -0.28 1.99
CA ILE A 210 24.79 0.76 2.76
C ILE A 210 24.72 0.45 4.25
N GLU A 211 23.52 0.20 4.79
CA GLU A 211 23.33 -0.14 6.22
C GLU A 211 24.14 -1.37 6.62
N THR A 212 24.17 -2.41 5.77
CA THR A 212 24.99 -3.60 6.01
C THR A 212 26.47 -3.26 6.05
N TYR A 213 26.95 -2.46 5.09
CA TYR A 213 28.34 -1.99 5.08
C TYR A 213 28.70 -1.18 6.33
N LEU A 214 27.80 -0.30 6.78
CA LEU A 214 28.00 0.48 8.01
C LEU A 214 28.08 -0.41 9.24
N LEU A 215 27.23 -1.45 9.32
CA LEU A 215 27.24 -2.40 10.42
C LEU A 215 28.55 -3.21 10.48
N PHE A 216 29.16 -3.53 9.33
CA PHE A 216 30.46 -4.21 9.27
C PHE A 216 31.68 -3.30 9.49
N CYS A 217 31.54 -1.99 9.26
CA CYS A 217 32.62 -1.02 9.48
C CYS A 217 32.62 -0.40 10.88
N MET A 218 31.55 -0.57 11.67
CA MET A 218 31.54 -0.29 13.12
C MET A 218 32.15 -1.45 13.89
#